data_AF-A0ABD7PX80-F1
#
_entry.id   AF-A0ABD7PX80-F1
#
_cell.length_a   1.000
_cell.length_b   1.000
_cell.length_c   1.000
_cell.angle_alpha   90.00
_cell.angle_beta   90.00
_cell.angle_gamma   90.00
#
_symmetry.space_group_name_H-M   'P 1'
#
loop_
_entity.id
_entity.type
_entity.pdbx_description
1 polymer ?
#
loop_
_entity_poly.entity_id
_entity_poly.type
_entity_poly.pdbx_seq_one_letter_code
_entity_poly.pdbx_strand_id
1 'polypeptide(L)' 'MGASVVKEAFSVDELPPEWEIEAVLAWHDDNARGAIGTLLEDIRHLRRQLALAEGVMSRGMARGWRPSYDRD' A
#
# COMPACT_ATOMS: atom_id res chain seq x y z
N MET A 1 31.04 10.97 -19.24
CA MET A 1 29.64 11.17 -19.65
C MET A 1 29.00 9.80 -19.79
N GLY A 2 28.03 9.48 -18.93
CA GLY A 2 27.35 8.18 -18.96
C GLY A 2 26.44 8.03 -17.76
N ALA A 3 25.15 8.25 -17.99
CA ALA A 3 24.03 7.82 -17.15
C ALA A 3 24.07 8.22 -15.66
N SER A 4 24.28 9.51 -15.39
CA SER A 4 23.42 10.15 -14.38
C SER A 4 22.00 10.25 -14.98
N VAL A 5 20.96 10.20 -14.16
CA VAL A 5 19.55 10.59 -14.44
C VAL A 5 18.46 9.50 -14.53
N VAL A 6 18.74 8.21 -14.73
CA VAL A 6 17.60 7.23 -14.79
C VAL A 6 17.40 6.43 -13.50
N LYS A 7 16.54 7.02 -12.66
CA LYS A 7 15.67 6.34 -11.69
C LYS A 7 16.31 6.04 -10.34
N GLU A 8 16.55 7.11 -9.57
CA GLU A 8 16.14 7.08 -8.17
C GLU A 8 14.71 6.49 -8.17
N ALA A 9 14.56 5.32 -7.54
CA ALA A 9 13.25 4.83 -7.20
C ALA A 9 12.62 5.94 -6.38
N PHE A 10 11.62 6.61 -6.97
CA PHE A 10 10.79 7.58 -6.30
C PHE A 10 10.20 6.86 -5.09
N SER A 11 10.85 7.00 -3.93
CA SER A 11 10.41 6.38 -2.71
C SER A 11 9.15 7.11 -2.35
N VAL A 12 8.01 6.46 -2.59
CA VAL A 12 6.68 7.03 -2.37
C VAL A 12 6.58 7.60 -0.94
N ASP A 13 7.29 6.99 0.02
CA ASP A 13 7.40 7.43 1.41
C ASP A 13 8.04 8.82 1.65
N GLU A 14 8.68 9.45 0.67
CA GLU A 14 9.40 10.73 0.84
C GLU A 14 8.58 11.96 0.39
N LEU A 15 7.43 11.73 -0.26
CA LEU A 15 6.49 12.79 -0.56
C LEU A 15 5.66 13.15 0.68
N PRO A 16 5.34 14.43 0.85
CA PRO A 16 4.53 14.82 1.99
C PRO A 16 3.07 14.33 1.74
N PRO A 17 2.37 13.82 2.79
CA PRO A 17 1.13 13.06 2.63
C PRO A 17 0.01 13.79 1.87
N GLU A 18 0.01 15.12 1.90
CA GLU A 18 -0.92 15.93 1.15
C GLU A 18 -0.84 15.70 -0.37
N TRP A 19 0.35 15.48 -0.93
CA TRP A 19 0.49 15.23 -2.37
C TRP A 19 -0.17 13.91 -2.77
N GLU A 20 -0.05 12.88 -1.94
CA GLU A 20 -0.70 11.59 -2.19
C GLU A 20 -2.22 11.69 -2.11
N ILE A 21 -2.72 12.47 -1.13
CA ILE A 21 -4.16 12.73 -1.00
C ILE A 21 -4.69 13.46 -2.24
N GLU A 22 -4.01 14.53 -2.67
CA GLU A 22 -4.39 15.28 -3.88
C GLU A 22 -4.34 14.41 -5.13
N ALA A 23 -3.33 13.53 -5.27
CA ALA A 23 -3.23 12.60 -6.39
C ALA A 23 -4.40 11.60 -6.41
N VAL A 24 -4.78 11.07 -5.24
CA VAL A 24 -5.93 10.16 -5.12
C VAL A 24 -7.23 10.89 -5.43
N LEU A 25 -7.42 12.12 -4.92
CA LEU A 25 -8.61 12.92 -5.22
C LEU A 25 -8.72 13.25 -6.71
N ALA A 26 -7.61 13.67 -7.34
CA ALA A 26 -7.56 13.96 -8.77
C ALA A 26 -7.90 12.73 -9.63
N TRP A 27 -7.47 11.52 -9.23
CA TRP A 27 -7.85 10.28 -9.93
C TRP A 27 -9.37 10.00 -9.86
N HIS A 28 -10.04 10.51 -8.83
CA HIS A 28 -11.47 10.33 -8.59
C HIS A 28 -12.32 11.54 -9.02
N ASP A 29 -11.82 12.46 -9.86
CA ASP A 29 -12.53 13.69 -10.24
C ASP A 29 -13.00 14.50 -9.01
N ASP A 30 -12.13 14.61 -8.00
CA ASP A 30 -12.40 15.23 -6.68
C ASP A 30 -13.57 14.57 -5.90
N ASN A 31 -14.01 13.38 -6.30
CA ASN A 31 -15.03 12.62 -5.56
C ASN A 31 -14.40 11.91 -4.35
N ALA A 32 -14.26 12.64 -3.24
CA ALA A 32 -13.72 12.12 -1.99
C ALA A 32 -14.44 10.85 -1.48
N ARG A 33 -15.76 10.73 -1.69
CA ARG A 33 -16.51 9.52 -1.29
C ARG A 33 -16.14 8.31 -2.15
N GLY A 34 -15.95 8.51 -3.45
CA GLY A 34 -15.45 7.49 -4.37
C GLY A 34 -14.06 7.02 -3.96
N ALA A 35 -13.16 7.98 -3.69
CA ALA A 35 -11.80 7.71 -3.22
C ALA A 35 -11.74 6.87 -1.95
N ILE A 36 -12.47 7.30 -0.92
CA ILE A 36 -12.56 6.54 0.34
C ILE A 36 -13.14 5.16 0.10
N GLY A 37 -14.16 5.04 -0.77
CA GLY A 37 -14.76 3.76 -1.15
C GLY A 37 -13.72 2.78 -1.70
N THR A 38 -12.95 3.21 -2.70
CA THR A 38 -11.89 2.39 -3.31
C THR A 38 -10.81 2.02 -2.30
N LEU A 39 -10.29 2.97 -1.50
CA LEU A 39 -9.28 2.67 -0.48
C LEU A 39 -9.78 1.64 0.55
N LEU A 40 -11.05 1.71 0.95
CA LEU A 40 -11.63 0.73 1.85
C LEU A 40 -11.78 -0.65 1.20
N GLU A 41 -12.00 -0.73 -0.10
CA GLU A 41 -12.02 -2.00 -0.86
C GLU A 41 -10.61 -2.59 -0.98
N ASP A 42 -9.61 -1.76 -1.26
CA ASP A 42 -8.21 -2.17 -1.32
C ASP A 42 -7.72 -2.70 0.02
N ILE A 43 -8.02 -2.01 1.13
CA ILE A 43 -7.71 -2.50 2.48
C ILE A 43 -8.36 -3.87 2.74
N ARG A 44 -9.62 -4.05 2.35
CA ARG A 44 -10.32 -5.34 2.47
C ARG A 44 -9.69 -6.42 1.60
N HIS A 45 -9.24 -6.07 0.39
CA HIS A 45 -8.52 -6.99 -0.48
C HIS A 45 -7.18 -7.43 0.14
N LEU A 46 -6.36 -6.47 0.58
CA LEU A 46 -5.05 -6.73 1.16
C LEU A 46 -5.14 -7.55 2.45
N ARG A 47 -6.11 -7.25 3.33
CA ARG A 47 -6.34 -8.05 4.55
C ARG A 47 -6.72 -9.51 4.22
N ARG A 48 -7.52 -9.74 3.17
CA ARG A 48 -7.83 -11.10 2.69
C ARG A 48 -6.59 -11.81 2.17
N GLN A 49 -5.78 -11.14 1.35
CA GLN A 49 -4.54 -11.73 0.85
C GLN A 49 -3.58 -12.08 1.99
N LEU A 50 -3.48 -11.22 3.00
CA LEU A 50 -2.64 -11.46 4.16
C LEU A 50 -3.11 -12.68 4.98
N ALA A 51 -4.43 -12.83 5.17
CA ALA A 51 -4.99 -14.01 5.83
C ALA A 51 -4.76 -15.31 5.04
N LEU A 52 -4.87 -15.26 3.72
CA LEU A 52 -4.54 -16.40 2.87
C LEU A 52 -3.06 -16.76 2.96
N ALA A 53 -2.18 -15.75 2.92
CA ALA A 53 -0.74 -15.95 3.05
C ALA A 53 -0.39 -16.57 4.43
N GLU A 54 -0.96 -16.06 5.52
CA GLU A 54 -0.78 -16.63 6.85
C GLU A 54 -1.23 -18.09 6.91
N GLY A 55 -2.38 -18.43 6.31
CA GLY A 55 -2.92 -19.78 6.30
C GLY A 55 -2.10 -20.79 5.50
N VAL A 56 -1.43 -20.35 4.43
CA VAL A 56 -0.64 -21.23 3.54
C VAL A 56 0.83 -21.32 3.97
N MET A 57 1.38 -20.28 4.59
CA MET A 57 2.77 -20.27 5.04
C MET A 57 2.96 -21.05 6.34
N SER A 58 3.92 -21.97 6.37
CA SER A 58 4.27 -22.66 7.62
C SER A 58 4.98 -21.71 8.60
N ARG A 59 4.82 -21.95 9.90
CA ARG A 59 5.52 -21.18 10.96
C ARG A 59 7.05 -21.22 10.80
N GLY A 60 7.59 -22.33 10.29
CA GLY A 60 9.01 -22.47 9.99
C GLY A 60 9.47 -21.61 8.81
N MET A 61 8.66 -21.54 7.75
CA MET A 61 8.93 -20.70 6.57
C MET A 61 8.96 -19.21 6.92
N ALA A 62 8.03 -18.76 7.75
CA ALA A 62 7.98 -17.37 8.23
C ALA A 62 8.96 -17.09 9.39
N ARG A 63 9.77 -18.06 9.81
CA ARG A 63 10.66 -17.99 10.99
C ARG A 63 9.96 -17.45 12.25
N GLY A 64 8.72 -17.90 12.48
CA GLY A 64 7.91 -17.48 13.62
C GLY A 64 7.21 -16.13 13.49
N TRP A 65 7.43 -15.38 12.39
CA TRP A 65 6.69 -14.15 12.13
C TRP A 65 5.20 -14.43 11.90
N ARG A 66 4.35 -13.50 12.37
CA ARG A 66 2.91 -13.47 12.12
C ARG A 66 2.47 -12.04 11.82
N PRO A 67 1.52 -11.85 10.89
CA PRO A 67 0.98 -10.53 10.60
C PRO A 67 0.21 -9.96 11.79
N SER A 68 0.32 -8.64 11.98
CA SER A 68 -0.62 -7.86 12.79
C SER A 68 -1.65 -7.23 11.85
N TYR A 69 -2.93 -7.33 12.20
CA TYR A 69 -4.03 -6.74 11.44
C TYR A 69 -4.43 -5.35 11.93
N ASP A 70 -4.02 -5.02 13.15
CA ASP A 70 -4.24 -3.75 13.79
C ASP A 70 -3.07 -2.82 13.52
N ARG A 71 -3.36 -1.51 13.49
CA ARG A 71 -2.34 -0.47 13.40
C ARG A 71 -2.00 -0.03 14.83
N ASP A 72 -0.71 -0.01 15.17
CA ASP A 72 -0.20 0.47 16.48
C ASP A 72 -0.40 1.98 16.66
#